data_AF-A0A2N3L3T3-F1
#
_entry.id   AF-A0A2N3L3T3-F1
#
_cell.length_a   1.000
_cell.length_b   1.000
_cell.length_c   1.000
_cell.angle_alpha   90.00
_cell.angle_beta   90.00
_cell.angle_gamma   90.00
#
_symmetry.space_group_name_H-M   'P 1'
#
loop_
_entity.id
_entity.type
_entity.pdbx_description
1 polymer ?
#
loop_
_entity_poly.entity_id
_entity_poly.type
_entity_poly.pdbx_seq_one_letter_code
_entity_poly.pdbx_strand_id
1 'polypeptide(L)'
;MAKQDVMDIWAALQWVVRDQKADKAFAANDDAVMLVPGGSVTGAVMRMGELNARIDGGGAITGAELDPDAERIWLAVLMMVRQWRHGGLRDQIGNDITPQMQRAMLRLARHDHINPVYAAIDAARSGDMPEWYRLDGGRTRREVEESRLYYVLVWDVLAVLYSTIAASGGMGITVEMPSIPRLPWRSRKKVFDKAS
;
A
#
# COMPACT_ATOMS: atom_id res chain seq x y z
N MET A 1 5.43 12.56 28.22
CA MET A 1 4.79 11.64 27.25
C MET A 1 5.57 11.76 25.95
N ALA A 2 6.21 10.68 25.51
CA ALA A 2 6.86 10.65 24.20
C ALA A 2 5.79 10.86 23.12
N LYS A 3 6.13 11.60 22.07
CA LYS A 3 5.23 11.85 20.93
C LYS A 3 5.02 10.51 20.23
N GLN A 4 3.81 9.97 20.27
CA GLN A 4 3.48 8.75 19.54
C GLN A 4 3.40 9.11 18.06
N ASP A 5 4.14 8.40 17.22
CA ASP A 5 4.11 8.65 15.78
C ASP A 5 2.75 8.19 15.23
N VAL A 6 2.05 9.12 14.58
CA VAL A 6 0.74 8.89 13.95
C VAL A 6 0.95 8.85 12.44
N MET A 7 0.48 7.79 11.81
CA MET A 7 0.63 7.55 10.38
C MET A 7 -0.71 7.09 9.80
N ASP A 8 -1.08 7.59 8.62
CA ASP A 8 -2.25 7.05 7.93
C ASP A 8 -1.93 5.67 7.33
N ILE A 9 -2.95 4.82 7.18
CA ILE A 9 -2.79 3.43 6.69
C ILE A 9 -2.20 3.36 5.27
N TRP A 10 -2.39 4.40 4.45
CA TRP A 10 -1.80 4.46 3.12
C TRP A 10 -0.29 4.70 3.21
N ALA A 11 0.13 5.68 4.00
CA ALA A 11 1.53 5.93 4.32
C ALA A 11 2.18 4.71 5.01
N ALA A 12 1.44 4.00 5.87
CA ALA A 12 1.90 2.77 6.49
C ALA A 12 2.17 1.66 5.45
N LEU A 13 1.26 1.47 4.50
CA LEU A 13 1.46 0.51 3.41
C LEU A 13 2.64 0.91 2.52
N GLN A 14 2.79 2.21 2.19
CA GLN A 14 3.92 2.70 1.41
C GLN A 14 5.26 2.48 2.11
N TRP A 15 5.31 2.80 3.41
CA TRP A 15 6.49 2.61 4.24
C TRP A 15 6.91 1.14 4.24
N VAL A 16 5.99 0.23 4.54
CA VAL A 16 6.24 -1.22 4.56
C VAL A 16 6.69 -1.74 3.20
N VAL A 17 6.07 -1.27 2.11
CA VAL A 17 6.48 -1.68 0.76
C VAL A 17 7.91 -1.21 0.43
N ARG A 18 8.31 -0.03 0.91
CA ARG A 18 9.67 0.49 0.76
C ARG A 18 10.67 -0.27 1.63
N ASP A 19 10.29 -0.58 2.86
CA ASP A 19 11.05 -1.39 3.82
C ASP A 19 11.38 -2.76 3.21
N GLN A 20 10.38 -3.50 2.75
CA GLN A 20 10.55 -4.81 2.10
C GLN A 20 11.36 -4.75 0.80
N LYS A 21 11.40 -3.59 0.11
CA LYS A 21 12.27 -3.39 -1.05
C LYS A 21 13.72 -3.17 -0.60
N ALA A 22 13.93 -2.41 0.46
CA ALA A 22 15.25 -2.22 1.07
C ALA A 22 15.79 -3.55 1.56
N ASP A 23 14.99 -4.36 2.26
CA ASP A 23 15.39 -5.68 2.77
C ASP A 23 15.83 -6.62 1.65
N LYS A 24 15.08 -6.66 0.55
CA LYS A 24 15.47 -7.45 -0.63
C LYS A 24 16.78 -6.97 -1.24
N ALA A 25 17.03 -5.66 -1.24
CA ALA A 25 18.28 -5.10 -1.74
C ALA A 25 19.45 -5.41 -0.80
N PHE A 26 19.23 -5.40 0.51
CA PHE A 26 20.21 -5.81 1.51
C PHE A 26 20.50 -7.31 1.43
N ALA A 27 19.49 -8.18 1.42
CA ALA A 27 19.66 -9.63 1.27
C ALA A 27 20.40 -9.99 -0.03
N ALA A 28 20.07 -9.35 -1.15
CA ALA A 28 20.78 -9.56 -2.42
C ALA A 28 22.25 -9.07 -2.37
N ASN A 29 22.55 -8.04 -1.58
CA ASN A 29 23.91 -7.57 -1.39
C ASN A 29 24.69 -8.43 -0.39
N ASP A 30 24.07 -8.94 0.68
CA ASP A 30 24.70 -9.89 1.60
C ASP A 30 25.05 -11.20 0.88
N ASP A 31 24.15 -11.69 0.01
CA ASP A 31 24.43 -12.83 -0.87
C ASP A 31 25.60 -12.52 -1.84
N ALA A 32 25.69 -11.28 -2.36
CA ALA A 32 26.79 -10.87 -3.23
C ALA A 32 28.12 -10.64 -2.48
N VAL A 33 28.08 -10.16 -1.23
CA VAL A 33 29.24 -9.97 -0.35
C VAL A 33 29.78 -11.32 0.13
N MET A 34 28.92 -12.31 0.35
CA MET A 34 29.32 -13.71 0.59
C MET A 34 29.98 -14.36 -0.63
N LEU A 35 29.70 -13.85 -1.84
CA LEU A 35 30.24 -14.39 -3.10
C LEU A 35 31.47 -13.63 -3.63
N VAL A 36 31.82 -12.45 -3.11
CA VAL A 36 32.99 -11.68 -3.57
C VAL A 36 33.74 -11.04 -2.39
N PRO A 37 35.02 -11.36 -2.17
CA PRO A 37 35.86 -10.64 -1.21
C PRO A 37 36.05 -9.20 -1.71
N GLY A 38 35.39 -8.22 -1.09
CA GLY A 38 35.64 -6.79 -1.31
C GLY A 38 34.56 -5.98 -2.06
N GLY A 39 33.27 -6.26 -1.85
CA GLY A 39 32.18 -5.43 -2.38
C GLY A 39 32.26 -3.98 -1.89
N SER A 40 32.41 -3.03 -2.83
CA SER A 40 32.60 -1.60 -2.55
C SER A 40 31.38 -0.95 -1.88
N VAL A 41 31.59 -0.45 -0.66
CA VAL A 41 30.65 0.35 0.15
C VAL A 41 30.04 1.50 -0.66
N THR A 42 30.79 2.08 -1.60
CA THR A 42 30.35 3.19 -2.46
C THR A 42 29.18 2.81 -3.38
N GLY A 43 29.15 1.56 -3.87
CA GLY A 43 28.07 1.08 -4.75
C GLY A 43 26.76 0.81 -3.99
N ALA A 44 26.86 0.47 -2.71
CA ALA A 44 25.71 0.33 -1.82
C ALA A 44 25.11 1.71 -1.48
N VAL A 45 25.97 2.68 -1.15
CA VAL A 45 25.55 4.07 -0.83
C VAL A 45 24.92 4.77 -2.03
N MET A 46 25.44 4.58 -3.25
CA MET A 46 24.85 5.16 -4.46
C MET A 46 23.44 4.62 -4.76
N ARG A 47 23.21 3.30 -4.64
CA ARG A 47 21.88 2.70 -4.82
C ARG A 47 20.90 3.08 -3.71
N MET A 48 21.37 3.34 -2.48
CA MET A 48 20.52 3.79 -1.37
C MET A 48 20.10 5.26 -1.52
N GLY A 49 20.97 6.12 -2.07
CA GLY A 49 20.62 7.50 -2.41
C GLY A 49 19.53 7.59 -3.50
N GLU A 50 19.56 6.68 -4.48
CA GLU A 50 18.50 6.55 -5.50
C GLU A 50 17.16 6.05 -4.92
N LEU A 51 17.20 5.38 -3.76
CA LEU A 51 16.02 4.82 -3.08
C LEU A 51 15.39 5.77 -2.07
N ASN A 52 15.92 7.00 -1.92
CA ASN A 52 15.41 8.03 -1.01
C ASN A 52 15.31 7.56 0.46
N ALA A 53 16.13 6.59 0.85
CA ALA A 53 16.26 6.12 2.22
C ALA A 53 17.23 7.07 2.97
N ARG A 54 16.77 7.67 4.06
CA ARG A 54 17.57 8.63 4.84
C ARG A 54 18.46 7.87 5.83
N ILE A 55 19.77 8.07 5.74
CA ILE A 55 20.74 7.57 6.73
C ILE A 55 21.02 8.70 7.72
N ASP A 56 20.50 8.58 8.94
CA ASP A 56 21.03 9.35 10.05
C ASP A 56 22.30 8.64 10.57
N GLY A 57 23.45 9.24 10.25
CA GLY A 57 24.72 9.20 10.99
C GLY A 57 25.22 7.86 11.58
N GLY A 58 26.15 7.23 10.87
CA GLY A 58 27.40 6.69 11.42
C GLY A 58 27.33 5.84 12.71
N GLY A 59 26.95 4.58 12.57
CA GLY A 59 27.19 3.51 13.54
C GLY A 59 27.49 2.21 12.79
N ALA A 60 28.23 1.29 13.41
CA ALA A 60 28.42 -0.05 12.85
C ALA A 60 27.03 -0.70 12.68
N ILE A 61 26.65 -0.99 11.42
CA ILE A 61 25.35 -1.57 11.08
C ILE A 61 25.41 -3.05 11.43
N THR A 62 25.12 -3.37 12.68
CA THR A 62 24.92 -4.74 13.14
C THR A 62 23.53 -5.20 12.70
N GLY A 63 23.46 -5.74 11.48
CA GLY A 63 22.27 -6.44 10.97
C GLY A 63 21.10 -5.51 10.63
N ALA A 64 20.38 -5.87 9.58
CA ALA A 64 19.07 -5.34 9.28
C ALA A 64 18.14 -5.52 10.50
N GLU A 65 18.03 -4.52 11.38
CA GLU A 65 16.95 -4.48 12.35
C GLU A 65 15.69 -4.07 11.58
N LEU A 66 15.00 -5.08 11.06
CA LEU A 66 13.65 -4.96 10.53
C LEU A 66 12.80 -4.22 11.56
N ASP A 67 12.11 -3.16 11.14
CA ASP A 67 11.19 -2.46 12.04
C ASP A 67 10.06 -3.44 12.43
N PRO A 68 9.89 -3.79 13.72
CA PRO A 68 8.90 -4.76 14.14
C PRO A 68 7.47 -4.38 13.74
N ASP A 69 7.17 -3.09 13.63
CA ASP A 69 5.86 -2.61 13.19
C ASP A 69 5.70 -2.75 11.67
N ALA A 70 6.77 -2.55 10.88
CA ALA A 70 6.73 -2.80 9.43
C ALA A 70 6.44 -4.27 9.12
N GLU A 71 7.12 -5.18 9.83
CA GLU A 71 6.95 -6.63 9.67
C GLU A 71 5.53 -7.09 10.04
N ARG A 72 4.96 -6.55 11.11
CA ARG A 72 3.58 -6.87 11.51
C ARG A 72 2.58 -6.44 10.44
N ILE A 73 2.74 -5.25 9.89
CA ILE A 73 1.87 -4.76 8.81
C ILE A 73 2.07 -5.62 7.56
N TRP A 74 3.30 -5.99 7.23
CA TRP A 74 3.58 -6.86 6.08
C TRP A 74 2.97 -8.26 6.23
N LEU A 75 3.06 -8.86 7.42
CA LEU A 75 2.40 -10.12 7.73
C LEU A 75 0.88 -10.03 7.56
N ALA A 76 0.27 -8.93 8.00
CA ALA A 76 -1.16 -8.67 7.76
C ALA A 76 -1.48 -8.60 6.26
N VAL A 77 -0.64 -7.93 5.46
CA VAL A 77 -0.78 -7.89 3.99
C VAL A 77 -0.68 -9.30 3.37
N LEU A 78 0.30 -10.11 3.79
CA LEU A 78 0.46 -11.49 3.32
C LEU A 78 -0.74 -12.38 3.69
N MET A 79 -1.29 -12.20 4.89
CA MET A 79 -2.52 -12.86 5.32
C MET A 79 -3.70 -12.46 4.43
N MET A 80 -3.85 -11.18 4.09
CA MET A 80 -4.90 -10.70 3.19
C MET A 80 -4.76 -11.29 1.77
N VAL A 81 -3.54 -11.38 1.23
CA VAL A 81 -3.28 -12.06 -0.05
C VAL A 81 -3.79 -13.50 0.00
N ARG A 82 -3.49 -14.23 1.08
CA ARG A 82 -3.96 -15.61 1.27
C ARG A 82 -5.48 -15.68 1.42
N GLN A 83 -6.09 -14.80 2.22
CA GLN A 83 -7.53 -14.77 2.41
C GLN A 83 -8.28 -14.44 1.11
N TRP A 84 -7.76 -13.53 0.28
CA TRP A 84 -8.33 -13.25 -1.04
C TRP A 84 -8.34 -14.50 -1.93
N ARG A 85 -7.21 -15.22 -2.00
CA ARG A 85 -7.09 -16.46 -2.78
C ARG A 85 -8.09 -17.54 -2.32
N HIS A 86 -8.40 -17.60 -1.03
CA HIS A 86 -9.41 -18.51 -0.47
C HIS A 86 -10.82 -17.93 -0.42
N GLY A 87 -11.05 -16.72 -0.93
CA GLY A 87 -12.37 -16.07 -1.00
C GLY A 87 -12.86 -15.42 0.28
N GLY A 88 -12.06 -15.38 1.36
CA GLY A 88 -12.47 -14.84 2.67
C GLY A 88 -12.66 -13.33 2.74
N LEU A 89 -12.18 -12.58 1.73
CA LEU A 89 -12.30 -11.11 1.65
C LEU A 89 -13.37 -10.64 0.66
N ARG A 90 -14.11 -11.55 0.03
CA ARG A 90 -15.11 -11.20 -1.01
C ARG A 90 -16.27 -10.36 -0.47
N ASP A 91 -16.60 -10.52 0.82
CA ASP A 91 -17.64 -9.77 1.51
C ASP A 91 -17.09 -8.51 2.21
N GLN A 92 -15.83 -8.14 1.98
CA GLN A 92 -15.21 -6.94 2.56
C GLN A 92 -14.72 -5.99 1.47
N ILE A 93 -14.23 -6.54 0.35
CA ILE A 93 -13.71 -5.79 -0.79
C ILE A 93 -14.77 -5.74 -1.90
N GLY A 94 -15.10 -4.54 -2.36
CA GLY A 94 -16.06 -4.32 -3.44
C GLY A 94 -17.52 -4.25 -2.99
N ASN A 95 -17.79 -4.12 -1.69
CA ASN A 95 -19.16 -3.97 -1.17
C ASN A 95 -19.81 -2.65 -1.62
N ASP A 96 -21.14 -2.63 -1.77
CA ASP A 96 -21.93 -1.42 -2.07
C ASP A 96 -21.55 -0.64 -3.35
N ILE A 97 -20.75 -1.25 -4.22
CA ILE A 97 -20.46 -0.72 -5.55
C ILE A 97 -21.67 -0.95 -6.46
N THR A 98 -21.81 -0.13 -7.51
CA THR A 98 -22.97 -0.23 -8.40
C THR A 98 -23.00 -1.60 -9.12
N PRO A 99 -24.17 -2.10 -9.56
CA PRO A 99 -24.24 -3.36 -10.31
C PRO A 99 -23.39 -3.37 -11.60
N GLN A 100 -23.05 -2.20 -12.14
CA GLN A 100 -22.12 -2.06 -13.27
C GLN A 100 -20.67 -2.32 -12.83
N MET A 101 -20.24 -1.71 -11.72
CA MET A 101 -18.92 -1.93 -11.12
C MET A 101 -18.77 -3.36 -10.57
N GLN A 102 -19.84 -3.97 -10.02
CA GLN A 102 -19.84 -5.38 -9.63
C GLN A 102 -19.60 -6.29 -10.83
N ARG A 103 -20.24 -6.03 -11.98
CA ARG A 103 -20.01 -6.78 -13.22
C ARG A 103 -18.59 -6.57 -13.76
N ALA A 104 -18.03 -5.37 -13.64
CA ALA A 104 -16.63 -5.13 -13.95
C ALA A 104 -15.72 -5.93 -13.00
N MET A 105 -15.96 -5.86 -11.69
CA MET A 105 -15.22 -6.62 -10.68
C MET A 105 -15.32 -8.14 -10.88
N LEU A 106 -16.50 -8.68 -11.21
CA LEU A 106 -16.68 -10.11 -11.51
C LEU A 106 -15.95 -10.54 -12.78
N ARG A 107 -15.87 -9.67 -13.80
CA ARG A 107 -15.05 -9.93 -14.99
C ARG A 107 -13.57 -9.91 -14.61
N LEU A 108 -13.14 -8.95 -13.79
CA LEU A 108 -11.76 -8.82 -13.35
C LEU A 108 -11.35 -9.99 -12.42
N ALA A 109 -12.21 -10.42 -11.49
CA ALA A 109 -11.97 -11.51 -10.56
C ALA A 109 -11.92 -12.90 -11.21
N ARG A 110 -12.41 -13.04 -12.46
CA ARG A 110 -12.23 -14.26 -13.27
C ARG A 110 -10.84 -14.36 -13.89
N HIS A 111 -10.05 -13.29 -13.84
CA HIS A 111 -8.64 -13.34 -14.14
C HIS A 111 -7.91 -13.62 -12.83
N ASP A 112 -7.27 -14.79 -12.71
CA ASP A 112 -6.47 -15.19 -11.54
C ASP A 112 -5.37 -14.18 -11.16
N HIS A 113 -5.09 -13.22 -12.04
CA HIS A 113 -4.10 -12.16 -11.88
C HIS A 113 -4.63 -10.89 -11.21
N ILE A 114 -5.95 -10.71 -11.05
CA ILE A 114 -6.49 -9.46 -10.48
C ILE A 114 -6.82 -9.69 -9.00
N ASN A 115 -5.80 -9.45 -8.19
CA ASN A 115 -5.89 -9.44 -6.74
C ASN A 115 -5.89 -7.96 -6.27
N PRO A 116 -6.98 -7.47 -5.64
CA PRO A 116 -7.04 -6.10 -5.15
C PRO A 116 -5.93 -5.79 -4.13
N VAL A 117 -5.46 -6.80 -3.39
CA VAL A 117 -4.33 -6.66 -2.46
C VAL A 117 -3.02 -6.39 -3.22
N TYR A 118 -2.76 -7.10 -4.34
CA TYR A 118 -1.60 -6.81 -5.18
C TYR A 118 -1.71 -5.45 -5.87
N ALA A 119 -2.91 -5.09 -6.34
CA ALA A 119 -3.17 -3.75 -6.87
C ALA A 119 -2.84 -2.64 -5.86
N ALA A 120 -3.22 -2.81 -4.60
CA ALA A 120 -2.89 -1.86 -3.54
C ALA A 120 -1.37 -1.80 -3.27
N ILE A 121 -0.68 -2.94 -3.26
CA ILE A 121 0.79 -3.00 -3.13
C ILE A 121 1.46 -2.27 -4.29
N ASP A 122 1.04 -2.52 -5.53
CA ASP A 122 1.62 -1.89 -6.71
C ASP A 122 1.35 -0.39 -6.76
N ALA A 123 0.15 0.06 -6.33
CA ALA A 123 -0.13 1.48 -6.13
C ALA A 123 0.78 2.09 -5.04
N ALA A 124 0.96 1.40 -3.91
CA ALA A 124 1.82 1.87 -2.82
C ALA A 124 3.29 1.98 -3.26
N ARG A 125 3.75 1.09 -4.16
CA ARG A 125 5.07 1.18 -4.80
C ARG A 125 5.22 2.44 -5.64
N SER A 126 4.19 2.81 -6.40
CA SER A 126 4.23 4.04 -7.20
C SER A 126 4.23 5.32 -6.37
N GLY A 127 3.75 5.26 -5.12
CA GLY A 127 3.70 6.42 -4.23
C GLY A 127 2.43 7.25 -4.36
N ASP A 128 1.67 7.06 -5.44
CA ASP A 128 0.41 7.76 -5.67
C ASP A 128 -0.76 6.84 -5.37
N MET A 129 -1.68 7.34 -4.55
CA MET A 129 -2.94 6.66 -4.37
C MET A 129 -3.73 6.77 -5.68
N PRO A 130 -4.44 5.70 -6.12
CA PRO A 130 -5.12 5.73 -7.39
C PRO A 130 -6.07 6.92 -7.53
N GLU A 131 -5.94 7.66 -8.63
CA GLU A 131 -6.90 8.71 -8.94
C GLU A 131 -8.19 8.13 -9.53
N TRP A 132 -9.30 8.84 -9.34
CA TRP A 132 -10.54 8.55 -10.04
C TRP A 132 -10.86 9.62 -11.08
N TYR A 133 -11.22 9.20 -12.28
CA TYR A 133 -11.60 10.13 -13.33
C TYR A 133 -13.02 10.72 -13.12
N ARG A 134 -13.16 11.99 -13.51
CA ARG A 134 -14.44 12.66 -13.73
C ARG A 134 -14.85 12.47 -15.19
N LEU A 135 -16.16 12.46 -15.45
CA LEU A 135 -16.71 12.28 -16.80
C LEU A 135 -16.31 13.41 -17.76
N ASP A 136 -16.00 14.59 -17.22
CA ASP A 136 -15.78 15.82 -17.99
C ASP A 136 -14.40 15.89 -18.69
N GLY A 137 -13.54 14.88 -18.51
CA GLY A 137 -12.16 14.87 -19.00
C GLY A 137 -11.94 14.28 -20.40
N GLY A 138 -12.99 14.17 -21.24
CA GLY A 138 -12.88 13.55 -22.57
C GLY A 138 -12.61 12.04 -22.56
N ARG A 139 -12.68 11.40 -21.40
CA ARG A 139 -12.51 9.95 -21.21
C ARG A 139 -13.79 9.20 -21.53
N THR A 140 -13.65 7.98 -22.00
CA THR A 140 -14.80 7.09 -22.20
C THR A 140 -15.44 6.74 -20.85
N ARG A 141 -16.75 6.50 -20.86
CA ARG A 141 -17.48 6.03 -19.67
C ARG A 141 -16.84 4.79 -19.04
N ARG A 142 -16.29 3.90 -19.87
CA ARG A 142 -15.61 2.68 -19.43
C ARG A 142 -14.35 2.99 -18.63
N GLU A 143 -13.48 3.86 -19.13
CA GLU A 143 -12.26 4.26 -18.42
C GLU A 143 -12.58 4.92 -17.07
N VAL A 144 -13.64 5.73 -17.02
CA VAL A 144 -14.10 6.36 -15.78
C VAL A 144 -14.58 5.31 -14.77
N GLU A 145 -15.35 4.32 -15.21
CA GLU A 145 -15.84 3.23 -14.35
C GLU A 145 -14.70 2.33 -13.85
N GLU A 146 -13.73 2.00 -14.71
CA GLU A 146 -12.55 1.18 -14.36
C GLU A 146 -11.64 1.91 -13.36
N SER A 147 -11.37 3.21 -13.58
CA SER A 147 -10.59 4.05 -12.67
C SER A 147 -11.27 4.18 -11.29
N ARG A 148 -12.59 4.40 -11.25
CA ARG A 148 -13.36 4.42 -9.99
C ARG A 148 -13.36 3.08 -9.27
N LEU A 149 -13.44 1.98 -10.02
CA LEU A 149 -13.39 0.64 -9.44
C LEU A 149 -12.01 0.37 -8.84
N TYR A 150 -10.94 0.72 -9.55
CA TYR A 150 -9.58 0.57 -9.06
C TYR A 150 -9.36 1.34 -7.75
N TYR A 151 -9.82 2.60 -7.69
CA TYR A 151 -9.81 3.39 -6.45
C TYR A 151 -10.52 2.70 -5.29
N VAL A 152 -11.76 2.23 -5.50
CA VAL A 152 -12.54 1.57 -4.43
C VAL A 152 -11.86 0.29 -3.95
N LEU A 153 -11.31 -0.51 -4.86
CA LEU A 153 -10.64 -1.75 -4.49
C LEU A 153 -9.41 -1.50 -3.61
N VAL A 154 -8.59 -0.50 -3.96
CA VAL A 154 -7.44 -0.11 -3.13
C VAL A 154 -7.90 0.46 -1.79
N TRP A 155 -8.92 1.31 -1.78
CA TRP A 155 -9.47 1.85 -0.53
C TRP A 155 -10.02 0.75 0.39
N ASP A 156 -10.75 -0.22 -0.16
CA ASP A 156 -11.28 -1.35 0.61
C ASP A 156 -10.16 -2.22 1.20
N VAL A 157 -9.08 -2.43 0.44
CA VAL A 157 -7.89 -3.12 0.96
C VAL A 157 -7.29 -2.36 2.14
N LEU A 158 -7.17 -1.03 2.05
CA LEU A 158 -6.69 -0.22 3.17
C LEU A 158 -7.61 -0.34 4.39
N ALA A 159 -8.93 -0.35 4.19
CA ALA A 159 -9.89 -0.51 5.29
C ALA A 159 -9.78 -1.87 5.98
N VAL A 160 -9.60 -2.95 5.22
CA VAL A 160 -9.37 -4.31 5.76
C VAL A 160 -8.04 -4.39 6.49
N LEU A 161 -6.98 -3.83 5.91
CA LEU A 161 -5.65 -3.80 6.52
C LEU A 161 -5.67 -3.03 7.84
N TYR A 162 -6.27 -1.84 7.85
CA TYR A 162 -6.48 -1.05 9.05
C TYR A 162 -7.22 -1.84 10.13
N SER A 163 -8.34 -2.48 9.79
CA SER A 163 -9.13 -3.27 10.74
C SER A 163 -8.34 -4.44 11.32
N THR A 164 -7.51 -5.08 10.49
CA THR A 164 -6.62 -6.19 10.91
C THR A 164 -5.56 -5.70 11.89
N ILE A 165 -4.93 -4.56 11.58
CA ILE A 165 -3.88 -3.97 12.41
C ILE A 165 -4.45 -3.44 13.73
N ALA A 166 -5.57 -2.72 13.68
CA ALA A 166 -6.23 -2.16 14.86
C ALA A 166 -6.64 -3.26 15.87
N ALA A 167 -6.97 -4.45 15.38
CA ALA A 167 -7.23 -5.62 16.22
C ALA A 167 -5.97 -6.28 16.80
N SER A 168 -4.80 -6.09 16.18
CA SER A 168 -3.58 -6.84 16.51
C SER A 168 -2.86 -6.38 17.79
N GLY A 169 -3.07 -5.15 18.25
CA GLY A 169 -2.43 -4.59 19.44
C GLY A 169 -0.90 -4.53 19.38
N GLY A 170 -0.28 -3.76 20.28
CA GLY A 170 1.17 -3.84 20.52
C GLY A 170 2.09 -3.13 19.51
N MET A 171 1.56 -2.34 18.57
CA MET A 171 2.38 -1.44 17.75
C MET A 171 2.86 -0.22 18.55
N GLY A 172 4.07 0.25 18.27
CA GLY A 172 4.60 1.52 18.78
C GLY A 172 3.99 2.74 18.07
N ILE A 173 3.54 2.56 16.84
CA ILE A 173 2.87 3.58 16.02
C ILE A 173 1.34 3.53 16.14
N THR A 174 0.71 4.70 16.00
CA THR A 174 -0.74 4.79 15.80
C THR A 174 -1.02 4.85 14.31
N VAL A 175 -1.75 3.87 13.80
CA VAL A 175 -2.21 3.87 12.41
C VAL A 175 -3.66 4.34 12.34
N GLU A 176 -3.97 5.27 11.45
CA GLU A 176 -5.31 5.83 11.24
C GLU A 176 -5.84 5.55 9.83
N MET A 177 -7.16 5.56 9.66
CA MET A 177 -7.75 5.55 8.31
C MET A 177 -7.46 6.88 7.59
N PRO A 178 -7.27 6.86 6.26
CA PRO A 178 -6.97 8.08 5.54
C PRO A 178 -8.25 8.93 5.47
N SER A 179 -8.11 10.26 5.56
CA SER A 179 -9.23 11.21 5.63
C SER A 179 -10.07 11.30 4.34
N ILE A 180 -9.58 10.70 3.26
CA ILE A 180 -10.24 10.57 1.97
C ILE A 180 -11.49 9.68 2.06
N PRO A 181 -12.60 10.05 1.39
CA PRO A 181 -13.79 9.22 1.38
C PRO A 181 -13.64 8.05 0.40
N ARG A 182 -14.22 6.89 0.74
CA ARG A 182 -14.29 5.71 -0.15
C ARG A 182 -14.96 5.96 -1.51
N LEU A 183 -16.00 6.81 -1.54
CA LEU A 183 -16.82 7.08 -2.73
C LEU A 183 -16.93 8.60 -2.97
N PRO A 184 -15.83 9.28 -3.33
CA PRO A 184 -15.78 10.74 -3.41
C PRO A 184 -16.79 11.32 -4.39
N TRP A 185 -17.11 10.61 -5.48
CA TRP A 185 -18.09 11.02 -6.48
C TRP A 185 -19.56 10.83 -6.06
N ARG A 186 -19.84 10.10 -4.97
CA ARG A 186 -21.21 10.00 -4.42
C ARG A 186 -21.52 11.12 -3.43
N SER A 187 -20.52 11.91 -3.02
CA SER A 187 -20.68 13.04 -2.12
C SER A 187 -21.67 14.06 -2.71
N ARG A 188 -22.81 14.30 -2.05
CA ARG A 188 -23.73 15.38 -2.43
C ARG A 188 -23.06 16.73 -2.19
N LYS A 189 -22.44 17.29 -3.23
CA LYS A 189 -22.25 18.73 -3.54
C LYS A 189 -21.78 19.73 -2.45
N LYS A 190 -21.39 19.33 -1.23
CA LYS A 190 -21.08 20.30 -0.15
C LYS A 190 -19.63 20.35 0.33
N VAL A 191 -18.76 19.44 -0.09
CA VAL A 191 -17.41 19.34 0.51
C VAL A 191 -16.30 19.98 -0.33
N PHE A 192 -16.52 20.23 -1.63
CA PHE A 192 -15.47 20.75 -2.52
C PHE A 192 -15.58 22.26 -2.84
N ASP A 193 -16.54 22.98 -2.27
CA ASP A 193 -16.72 24.44 -2.48
C ASP A 193 -15.92 25.31 -1.49
N LYS A 194 -14.90 24.77 -0.81
CA LYS A 194 -14.00 25.55 0.05
C LYS A 194 -12.53 25.35 -0.36
N ALA A 195 -12.21 25.76 -1.58
CA ALA A 195 -10.86 26.17 -1.98
C ALA A 195 -10.96 26.87 -3.34
N SER A 196 -11.64 28.02 -3.35
CA SER A 196 -11.56 29.04 -4.41
C SER A 196 -11.01 30.31 -3.78
#